data_AF-A0A7W6P357-F1
#
_entry.id   AF-A0A7W6P357-F1
#
_cell.length_a   1.000
_cell.length_b   1.000
_cell.length_c   1.000
_cell.angle_alpha   90.00
_cell.angle_beta   90.00
_cell.angle_gamma   90.00
#
_symmetry.space_group_name_H-M   'P 1'
#
loop_
_entity.id
_entity.type
_entity.pdbx_description
1 polymer ?
#
loop_
_entity_poly.entity_id
_entity_poly.type
_entity_poly.pdbx_seq_one_letter_code
_entity_poly.pdbx_strand_id
1 'polypeptide(L)' 'MIKAAGARLWFLPPYSPDLNPIEQAFSKIKHWMRNAQKRTIEDTWRHIGRLVETIQPAECENYLTNAGYGSVKR' A
#
# COMPACT_ATOMS: atom_id res chain seq x y z
N MET A 1 24.30 -1.37 -4.17
CA MET A 1 23.29 -2.02 -5.04
C MET A 1 21.89 -1.35 -5.08
N ILE A 2 21.54 -0.33 -4.27
CA ILE A 2 20.26 0.41 -4.46
C ILE A 2 20.49 1.74 -5.19
N LYS A 3 21.45 2.54 -4.72
CA LYS A 3 21.83 3.81 -5.35
C LYS A 3 22.39 3.65 -6.78
N ALA A 4 23.07 2.53 -7.05
CA ALA A 4 23.60 2.21 -8.37
C ALA A 4 22.50 2.00 -9.43
N ALA A 5 21.28 1.65 -9.02
CA ALA A 5 20.11 1.55 -9.90
C ALA A 5 19.34 2.89 -10.03
N GLY A 6 19.88 3.99 -9.51
CA GLY A 6 19.22 5.30 -9.52
C GLY A 6 18.12 5.49 -8.47
N ALA A 7 17.92 4.51 -7.58
CA ALA A 7 16.90 4.59 -6.54
C ALA A 7 17.35 5.43 -5.33
N ARG A 8 16.41 6.19 -4.76
CA ARG A 8 16.60 6.97 -3.53
C ARG A 8 15.99 6.21 -2.35
N LEU A 9 16.76 6.11 -1.27
CA LEU A 9 16.28 5.51 -0.03
C LEU A 9 15.59 6.59 0.82
N TRP A 10 14.36 6.31 1.23
CA TRP A 10 13.61 7.12 2.19
C TRP A 10 13.66 6.42 3.53
N PHE A 11 14.24 7.07 4.53
CA PHE A 11 14.34 6.50 5.88
C PHE A 11 13.07 6.79 6.66
N LEU A 12 12.50 5.73 7.23
CA LEU A 12 11.34 5.80 8.11
C LEU A 12 11.82 5.69 9.57
N PRO A 13 11.36 6.55 10.49
CA PRO A 13 11.65 6.38 11.91
C PRO A 13 11.09 5.03 12.42
N PRO A 14 11.73 4.40 13.41
CA PRO A 14 11.21 3.17 14.02
C PRO A 14 9.77 3.35 14.52
N TYR A 15 8.96 2.27 14.41
CA TYR A 15 7.57 2.22 14.90
C TYR A 15 6.66 3.34 14.40
N SER A 16 6.90 3.85 13.19
CA SER A 16 6.09 4.93 12.58
C SER A 16 5.23 4.41 11.41
N PRO A 17 4.25 3.52 11.66
CA PRO A 17 3.40 2.97 10.60
C PRO A 17 2.55 4.05 9.93
N ASP A 18 2.19 5.11 10.65
CA ASP A 18 1.40 6.23 10.11
C ASP A 18 2.13 6.99 9.00
N LEU A 19 3.47 6.93 9.01
CA LEU A 19 4.34 7.53 7.99
C LEU A 19 4.60 6.56 6.83
N ASN A 20 4.01 5.36 6.83
CA ASN A 20 4.17 4.39 5.75
C ASN A 20 2.87 4.28 4.93
N PRO A 21 2.82 4.85 3.71
CA PRO A 21 1.59 4.94 2.92
C PRO A 21 0.97 3.58 2.56
N ILE A 22 1.77 2.51 2.54
CA ILE A 22 1.27 1.16 2.25
C ILE A 22 0.33 0.63 3.33
N GLU A 23 0.42 1.12 4.57
CA GLU A 23 -0.39 0.63 5.69
C GLU A 23 -1.89 0.90 5.47
N GLN A 24 -2.23 2.03 4.85
CA GLN A 24 -3.62 2.36 4.50
C GLN A 24 -4.16 1.43 3.41
N ALA A 25 -3.38 1.21 2.35
CA ALA A 25 -3.74 0.28 1.28
C ALA A 25 -3.93 -1.15 1.83
N PHE A 26 -2.99 -1.63 2.66
CA PHE A 26 -3.09 -2.94 3.29
C PHE A 26 -4.24 -3.05 4.28
N SER A 27 -4.61 -1.98 4.97
CA SER A 27 -5.78 -1.98 5.85
C SER A 27 -7.08 -2.21 5.06
N LYS A 28 -7.24 -1.56 3.91
CA LYS A 28 -8.35 -1.77 2.97
C LYS A 28 -8.35 -3.20 2.41
N ILE A 29 -7.19 -3.69 1.94
CA ILE A 29 -7.05 -5.07 1.44
C ILE A 29 -7.46 -6.08 2.51
N LYS A 30 -6.92 -5.96 3.72
CA LYS A 30 -7.25 -6.83 4.86
C LYS A 30 -8.74 -6.78 5.20
N HIS A 31 -9.38 -5.61 5.15
CA HIS A 31 -10.81 -5.46 5.41
C HIS A 31 -11.64 -6.31 4.43
N TRP A 32 -11.42 -6.14 3.12
CA TRP A 32 -12.18 -6.85 2.10
C TRP A 32 -11.85 -8.35 2.03
N MET A 33 -10.60 -8.74 2.27
CA MET A 33 -10.24 -10.14 2.41
C MET A 33 -10.97 -10.82 3.57
N ARG A 34 -11.06 -10.15 4.74
CA ARG A 34 -11.80 -10.66 5.89
C ARG A 34 -13.29 -10.78 5.61
N ASN A 35 -13.86 -9.85 4.84
CA ASN A 35 -15.25 -9.92 4.40
C ASN A 35 -15.50 -11.09 3.42
N ALA A 36 -14.57 -11.36 2.52
CA ALA A 36 -14.73 -12.41 1.50
C ALA A 36 -14.60 -13.84 2.04
N GLN A 37 -13.90 -14.04 3.16
CA GLN A 37 -13.75 -15.32 3.88
C GLN A 37 -13.41 -16.53 2.99
N LYS A 38 -12.57 -16.33 1.96
CA LYS A 38 -12.13 -17.42 1.08
C LYS A 38 -11.35 -18.46 1.88
N ARG A 39 -11.62 -19.75 1.61
CA ARG A 39 -11.10 -20.89 2.39
C ARG A 39 -10.00 -21.68 1.69
N THR A 40 -9.69 -21.33 0.44
CA THR A 40 -8.61 -21.94 -0.33
C THR A 40 -7.54 -20.89 -0.66
N ILE A 41 -6.30 -21.35 -0.82
CA ILE A 41 -5.18 -20.49 -1.23
C ILE A 41 -5.45 -19.90 -2.61
N GLU A 42 -5.95 -20.72 -3.54
CA GLU A 42 -6.23 -20.29 -4.91
C GLU A 42 -7.30 -19.20 -4.98
N ASP A 43 -8.43 -19.37 -4.26
CA ASP A 43 -9.48 -18.36 -4.22
C ASP A 43 -8.99 -17.08 -3.55
N THR A 44 -8.17 -17.20 -2.51
CA THR A 44 -7.58 -16.05 -1.81
C THR A 44 -6.67 -15.27 -2.76
N TRP A 45 -5.82 -15.95 -3.51
CA TRP A 45 -4.90 -15.33 -4.46
C TRP A 45 -5.63 -14.63 -5.61
N ARG A 46 -6.61 -15.32 -6.21
CA ARG A 46 -7.47 -14.73 -7.26
C ARG A 46 -8.27 -13.53 -6.74
N HIS A 47 -8.76 -13.60 -5.50
CA HIS A 47 -9.51 -12.51 -4.89
C HIS A 47 -8.63 -11.29 -4.60
N ILE A 48 -7.42 -11.48 -4.05
CA ILE A 48 -6.46 -10.39 -3.85
C ILE A 48 -6.14 -9.70 -5.17
N GLY A 49 -5.90 -10.47 -6.24
CA GLY A 49 -5.62 -9.91 -7.58
C GLY A 49 -6.72 -8.95 -8.07
N ARG A 50 -7.98 -9.37 -7.99
CA ARG A 50 -9.12 -8.50 -8.33
C ARG A 50 -9.25 -7.30 -7.40
N LEU A 51 -8.93 -7.49 -6.12
CA LEU A 51 -9.08 -6.45 -5.11
C LEU A 51 -8.06 -5.33 -5.33
N VAL A 52 -6.80 -5.64 -5.66
CA VAL A 52 -5.80 -4.60 -5.93
C VAL A 52 -6.14 -3.77 -7.17
N GLU A 53 -6.82 -4.35 -8.17
CA GLU A 53 -7.35 -3.61 -9.33
C GLU A 53 -8.42 -2.57 -8.95
N THR A 54 -9.05 -2.70 -7.78
CA THR A 54 -10.05 -1.74 -7.31
C THR A 54 -9.44 -0.47 -6.69
N ILE A 55 -8.15 -0.50 -6.33
CA ILE A 55 -7.46 0.64 -5.71
C ILE A 55 -7.13 1.65 -6.82
N GLN A 56 -7.80 2.80 -6.77
CA GLN A 56 -7.69 3.81 -7.83
C GLN A 56 -6.45 4.69 -7.65
N PRO A 57 -5.89 5.26 -8.74
CA PRO A 57 -4.73 6.16 -8.65
C PRO A 57 -4.93 7.34 -7.69
N ALA A 58 -6.12 7.96 -7.69
CA ALA A 58 -6.45 9.06 -6.79
C ALA A 58 -6.44 8.63 -5.31
N GLU A 59 -6.81 7.38 -5.03
CA GLU A 59 -6.76 6.82 -3.69
C GLU A 59 -5.30 6.61 -3.24
N CYS A 60 -4.43 6.14 -4.13
CA CYS A 60 -2.99 6.05 -3.86
C CYS A 60 -2.34 7.42 -3.57
N GLU A 61 -2.75 8.46 -4.31
CA GLU A 61 -2.29 9.84 -4.08
C GLU A 61 -2.70 10.34 -2.69
N ASN A 62 -3.92 10.04 -2.26
CA ASN A 62 -4.40 10.37 -0.93
C ASN A 62 -3.61 9.63 0.16
N TYR A 63 -3.26 8.36 -0.03
CA TYR A 63 -2.44 7.62 0.94
C TYR A 63 -1.04 8.24 1.11
N LEU A 64 -0.41 8.63 0.00
CA LEU A 64 0.88 9.32 0.02
C LEU A 64 0.79 10.67 0.73
N THR A 65 -0.24 11.45 0.41
CA THR A 65 -0.47 12.75 1.03
C THR A 65 -0.69 12.62 2.53
N ASN A 66 -1.53 11.66 2.96
CA ASN A 66 -1.82 11.41 4.37
C ASN A 66 -0.59 10.92 5.15
N ALA A 67 0.33 10.18 4.51
CA ALA A 67 1.60 9.77 5.12
C ALA A 67 2.69 10.87 5.10
N GLY A 68 2.35 12.09 4.67
CA GLY A 68 3.26 13.25 4.68
C GLY A 68 4.10 13.45 3.40
N TYR A 69 3.86 12.65 2.35
CA TYR A 69 4.62 12.72 1.09
C TYR A 69 4.00 13.66 0.05
N GLY A 70 2.82 14.24 0.30
CA GLY A 70 2.13 15.12 -0.64
C GLY A 70 2.77 16.51 -0.83
N SER A 71 3.72 16.88 0.04
CA SER A 71 4.39 18.19 0.02
C SER A 71 5.78 18.17 -0.63
N VAL A 72 6.25 17.01 -1.14
CA VAL A 72 7.52 16.95 -1.86
C VAL A 72 7.35 17.70 -3.18
N LYS A 73 7.76 18.98 -3.20
CA LYS A 73 7.94 19.76 -4.42
C LYS A 73 8.73 18.89 -5.41
N ARG A 74 8.12 18.59 -6.55
CA ARG A 74 8.80 18.00 -7.70
C ARG A 74 9.95 18.89 -8.17
#